data_AF-A0A2E4NLY1-F1
#
_entry.id   AF-A0A2E4NLY1-F1
#
_cell.length_a   1.000
_cell.length_b   1.000
_cell.length_c   1.000
_cell.angle_alpha   90.00
_cell.angle_beta   90.00
_cell.angle_gamma   90.00
#
_symmetry.space_group_name_H-M   'P 1'
#
loop_
_entity.id
_entity.type
_entity.pdbx_description
1 polymer ?
#
loop_
_entity_poly.entity_id
_entity_poly.type
_entity_poly.pdbx_seq_one_letter_code
_entity_poly.pdbx_strand_id
1 'polypeptide(L)'
;MEEYSPNKIPKPIRIFNIIWAAILLGLCCYTFIKGSFVYPGVRESEPVELSGASLILFGIGLISSSLNAVLVVVDHYDKRDNEFLYKQIAKVLNVISVVAIVLAFGYQFIVNQESAVVLNNVR
;
A
#
# COMPACT_ATOMS: atom_id res chain seq x y z
N MET A 1 -24.68 -4.40 -33.73
CA MET A 1 -23.97 -4.96 -32.57
C MET A 1 -22.67 -4.20 -32.52
N GLU A 2 -22.53 -3.28 -31.56
CA GLU A 2 -21.27 -2.53 -31.41
C GLU A 2 -20.15 -3.52 -31.12
N GLU A 3 -19.07 -3.41 -31.88
CA GLU A 3 -17.93 -4.32 -31.82
C GLU A 3 -17.18 -4.04 -30.52
N TYR A 4 -17.33 -4.94 -29.54
CA TYR A 4 -16.63 -4.87 -28.26
C TYR A 4 -15.12 -4.79 -28.51
N SER A 5 -14.52 -3.62 -28.22
CA SER A 5 -13.08 -3.41 -28.27
C SER A 5 -12.54 -3.54 -26.85
N PRO A 6 -11.88 -4.66 -26.49
CA PRO A 6 -11.31 -4.83 -25.16
C PRO A 6 -10.34 -3.68 -24.84
N ASN A 7 -10.28 -3.27 -23.57
CA ASN A 7 -9.28 -2.31 -23.13
C ASN A 7 -7.88 -2.87 -23.42
N LYS A 8 -7.17 -2.28 -24.38
CA LYS A 8 -5.85 -2.76 -24.83
C LYS A 8 -4.77 -2.28 -23.89
N ILE A 9 -4.71 -2.87 -22.70
CA ILE A 9 -3.61 -2.62 -21.76
C ILE A 9 -2.33 -3.28 -22.32
N PRO A 10 -1.26 -2.51 -22.54
CA PRO A 10 0.03 -3.04 -22.99
C PRO A 10 0.51 -4.20 -22.11
N LYS A 11 1.03 -5.26 -22.74
CA LYS A 11 1.67 -6.39 -22.04
C LYS A 11 2.70 -5.96 -20.97
N PRO A 12 3.60 -4.99 -21.20
CA PRO A 12 4.57 -4.60 -20.16
C PRO A 12 3.91 -4.04 -18.90
N ILE A 13 2.83 -3.27 -19.04
CA ILE A 13 2.10 -2.70 -17.90
C ILE A 13 1.46 -3.80 -17.07
N ARG A 14 0.90 -4.83 -17.71
CA ARG A 14 0.33 -5.99 -16.99
C ARG A 14 1.38 -6.77 -16.22
N ILE A 15 2.49 -7.09 -16.88
CA ILE A 15 3.60 -7.82 -16.24
C ILE A 15 4.14 -7.03 -15.04
N PHE A 16 4.34 -5.71 -15.21
CA PHE A 16 4.74 -4.83 -14.11
C PHE A 16 3.75 -4.88 -12.95
N ASN A 17 2.44 -4.76 -13.20
CA ASN A 17 1.43 -4.79 -12.14
C ASN A 17 1.39 -6.14 -11.39
N ILE A 18 1.55 -7.27 -12.08
CA ILE A 18 1.62 -8.60 -11.44
C ILE A 18 2.86 -8.70 -10.55
N ILE A 19 4.03 -8.31 -11.08
CA ILE A 19 5.28 -8.32 -10.31
C ILE A 19 5.18 -7.39 -9.11
N TRP A 20 4.62 -6.19 -9.31
CA TRP A 20 4.44 -5.20 -8.25
C TRP A 20 3.49 -5.69 -7.15
N ALA A 21 2.36 -6.29 -7.53
CA ALA A 21 1.43 -6.91 -6.59
C ALA A 21 2.11 -8.01 -5.75
N ALA A 22 2.93 -8.86 -6.39
CA ALA A 22 3.68 -9.90 -5.71
C ALA A 22 4.73 -9.34 -4.74
N ILE A 23 5.45 -8.28 -5.13
CA ILE A 23 6.41 -7.59 -4.26
C ILE A 23 5.70 -6.99 -3.05
N LEU A 24 4.57 -6.31 -3.25
CA LEU A 24 3.81 -5.68 -2.16
C LEU A 24 3.27 -6.71 -1.15
N LEU A 25 2.75 -7.85 -1.64
CA LEU A 25 2.30 -8.94 -0.77
C LEU A 25 3.48 -9.61 -0.06
N GLY A 26 4.58 -9.85 -0.77
CA GLY A 26 5.80 -10.40 -0.18
C GLY A 26 6.35 -9.51 0.92
N LEU A 27 6.39 -8.19 0.69
CA LEU A 27 6.77 -7.20 1.69
C LEU A 27 5.80 -7.24 2.88
N CYS A 28 4.49 -7.21 2.65
CA CYS A 28 3.49 -7.29 3.70
C CYS A 28 3.73 -8.54 4.58
N CYS A 29 3.79 -9.73 3.97
CA CYS A 29 4.06 -10.97 4.70
C CYS A 29 5.39 -10.92 5.48
N TYR A 30 6.47 -10.43 4.87
CA TYR A 30 7.76 -10.30 5.52
C TYR A 30 7.68 -9.41 6.77
N THR A 31 7.02 -8.25 6.67
CA THR A 31 6.87 -7.32 7.78
C THR A 31 6.04 -7.89 8.93
N PHE A 32 4.97 -8.63 8.64
CA PHE A 32 4.17 -9.29 9.67
C PHE A 32 4.92 -10.46 10.34
N ILE A 33 5.70 -11.24 9.58
CA ILE A 33 6.53 -12.33 10.14
C ILE A 33 7.60 -11.75 11.07
N LYS A 34 8.23 -10.63 10.67
CA LYS A 34 9.22 -9.94 11.50
C LYS A 34 8.61 -9.25 12.71
N GLY A 35 7.33 -8.88 12.66
CA GLY A 35 6.64 -8.15 13.73
C GLY A 35 6.97 -6.66 13.77
N SER A 36 7.92 -6.20 12.95
CA SER A 36 8.22 -4.79 12.74
C SER A 36 8.80 -4.53 11.34
N PHE A 37 8.71 -3.28 10.91
CA PHE A 37 9.32 -2.79 9.67
C PHE A 37 10.16 -1.56 9.96
N VAL A 38 11.47 -1.67 9.76
CA VAL A 38 12.40 -0.55 9.94
C VAL A 38 12.62 0.14 8.61
N TYR A 39 12.16 1.38 8.52
CA TYR A 39 12.50 2.27 7.43
C TYR A 39 13.83 2.96 7.77
N PRO A 40 14.90 2.72 6.99
CA PRO A 40 16.15 3.45 7.16
C PRO A 40 15.84 4.91 6.80
N GLY A 41 15.85 5.79 7.80
CA GLY A 41 15.49 7.18 7.64
C GLY A 41 16.34 7.91 6.60
N VAL A 42 16.00 9.16 6.34
CA VAL A 42 16.83 10.05 5.51
C VAL A 42 18.12 10.35 6.27
N ARG A 43 19.20 10.66 5.54
CA ARG A 43 20.53 10.96 6.11
C ARG A 43 20.40 11.89 7.34
N GLU A 44 20.98 11.50 8.46
CA GLU A 44 20.95 12.19 9.77
C GLU A 44 19.66 12.04 10.61
N SER A 45 18.67 11.25 10.18
CA SER A 45 17.50 10.90 11.00
C SER A 45 17.60 9.49 11.60
N GLU A 46 17.03 9.31 12.79
CA GLU A 46 16.90 7.98 13.40
C GLU A 46 15.98 7.08 12.54
N PRO A 47 16.25 5.77 12.47
CA PRO A 47 15.38 4.83 11.78
C PRO A 47 13.95 4.89 12.32
N VAL A 48 12.96 4.83 11.42
CA VAL A 48 11.55 4.76 11.82
C VAL A 48 11.14 3.30 11.83
N GLU A 49 10.86 2.76 13.02
CA GLU A 49 10.33 1.41 13.18
C GLU A 49 8.81 1.44 13.28
N LEU A 50 8.13 0.82 12.33
CA LEU A 50 6.69 0.57 12.39
C LEU A 50 6.46 -0.76 13.11
N SER A 51 5.69 -0.73 14.20
CA SER A 51 5.35 -1.92 14.99
C SER A 51 3.92 -1.83 15.54
N GLY A 52 3.33 -2.98 15.89
CA GLY A 52 1.97 -3.01 16.44
C GLY A 52 0.92 -2.38 15.52
N ALA A 53 0.24 -1.33 16.00
CA ALA A 53 -0.86 -0.70 15.26
C ALA A 53 -0.40 0.01 13.97
N SER A 54 0.76 0.67 13.95
CA SER A 54 1.28 1.33 12.74
C SER A 54 1.63 0.30 11.66
N LEU A 55 2.13 -0.87 12.06
CA LEU A 55 2.41 -1.98 11.16
C LEU A 55 1.14 -2.54 10.50
N ILE A 56 0.04 -2.67 11.27
CA ILE A 56 -1.25 -3.13 10.74
C ILE A 56 -1.78 -2.15 9.69
N LEU A 57 -1.76 -0.85 9.99
CA LEU A 57 -2.18 0.20 9.05
C LEU A 57 -1.33 0.17 7.78
N PHE A 58 -0.01 0.02 7.92
CA PHE A 58 0.90 -0.12 6.79
C PHE A 58 0.55 -1.34 5.94
N GLY A 59 0.27 -2.48 6.57
CA GLY A 59 -0.19 -3.71 5.92
C GLY A 59 -1.47 -3.54 5.10
N ILE A 60 -2.49 -2.88 5.67
CA ILE A 60 -3.73 -2.55 4.95
C ILE A 60 -3.42 -1.74 3.69
N GLY A 61 -2.48 -0.80 3.78
CA GLY A 61 -2.01 -0.02 2.64
C GLY A 61 -1.38 -0.89 1.55
N LEU A 62 -0.47 -1.78 1.92
CA LEU A 62 0.19 -2.70 0.98
C LEU A 62 -0.80 -3.65 0.29
N ILE A 63 -1.75 -4.22 1.05
CA ILE A 63 -2.78 -5.11 0.52
C ILE A 63 -3.68 -4.34 -0.46
N SER A 64 -4.12 -3.14 -0.10
CA SER A 64 -4.98 -2.31 -0.95
C SER A 64 -4.28 -1.92 -2.26
N SER A 65 -2.99 -1.56 -2.19
CA SER A 65 -2.16 -1.31 -3.37
C SER A 65 -1.99 -2.55 -4.24
N SER A 66 -1.80 -3.73 -3.64
CA SER A 66 -1.67 -4.99 -4.36
C SER A 66 -2.97 -5.34 -5.09
N LEU A 67 -4.11 -5.24 -4.39
CA LEU A 67 -5.43 -5.43 -5.00
C LEU A 67 -5.67 -4.47 -6.16
N ASN A 68 -5.26 -3.21 -6.03
CA ASN A 68 -5.38 -2.24 -7.12
C ASN A 68 -4.54 -2.64 -8.34
N ALA A 69 -3.31 -3.10 -8.14
CA ALA A 69 -2.45 -3.57 -9.23
C ALA A 69 -3.04 -4.82 -9.92
N VAL A 70 -3.59 -5.76 -9.15
CA VAL A 70 -4.30 -6.94 -9.70
C VAL A 70 -5.55 -6.52 -10.47
N LEU A 71 -6.30 -5.54 -9.98
CA LEU A 71 -7.52 -5.05 -10.61
C LEU A 71 -7.28 -4.53 -12.02
N VAL A 72 -6.16 -3.84 -12.26
CA VAL A 72 -5.73 -3.38 -13.61
C VAL A 72 -5.53 -4.57 -14.56
N VAL A 73 -5.03 -5.68 -14.05
CA VAL A 73 -4.84 -6.90 -14.85
C VAL A 73 -6.19 -7.57 -15.12
N VAL A 74 -7.07 -7.63 -14.13
CA VAL A 74 -8.42 -8.21 -14.26
C VAL A 74 -9.28 -7.43 -15.25
N ASP A 75 -9.24 -6.10 -15.23
CA ASP A 75 -9.95 -5.23 -16.19
C ASP A 75 -9.60 -5.58 -17.66
N HIS A 76 -8.35 -5.96 -17.92
CA HIS A 76 -7.94 -6.40 -19.27
C HIS A 76 -8.55 -7.74 -19.70
N TYR A 77 -8.77 -8.65 -18.75
CA TYR A 77 -9.33 -9.99 -19.04
C TYR A 77 -10.86 -10.01 -18.97
N ASP A 78 -11.49 -8.99 -18.37
CA ASP A 78 -12.94 -8.87 -18.37
C ASP A 78 -13.46 -8.52 -19.77
N LYS A 79 -14.53 -9.22 -20.16
CA LYS A 79 -15.22 -9.04 -21.45
C LYS A 79 -16.52 -8.25 -21.32
N ARG A 80 -16.85 -7.81 -20.10
CA ARG A 80 -18.06 -7.05 -19.77
C ARG A 80 -17.77 -5.55 -19.84
N ASP A 81 -18.78 -4.78 -20.20
CA ASP A 81 -18.72 -3.31 -20.32
C ASP A 81 -18.77 -2.60 -18.95
N ASN A 82 -17.91 -3.02 -18.03
CA ASN A 82 -17.87 -2.59 -16.63
C ASN A 82 -16.69 -1.66 -16.31
N GLU A 83 -16.11 -1.01 -17.33
CA GLU A 83 -14.91 -0.17 -17.19
C GLU A 83 -15.07 0.92 -16.11
N PHE A 84 -16.27 1.47 -15.96
CA PHE A 84 -16.59 2.44 -14.92
C PHE A 84 -16.41 1.88 -13.50
N LEU A 85 -16.87 0.64 -13.27
CA LEU A 85 -16.79 -0.03 -11.98
C LEU A 85 -15.32 -0.28 -11.58
N TYR A 86 -14.51 -0.79 -12.51
CA TYR A 86 -13.09 -1.03 -12.26
C TYR A 86 -12.34 0.27 -11.94
N LYS A 87 -12.60 1.35 -12.67
CA LYS A 87 -12.02 2.67 -12.39
C LYS A 87 -12.42 3.20 -11.01
N GLN A 88 -13.68 2.99 -10.62
CA GLN A 88 -14.18 3.43 -9.31
C GLN A 88 -13.53 2.64 -8.17
N ILE A 89 -13.48 1.32 -8.27
CA ILE A 89 -12.83 0.45 -7.27
C ILE A 89 -11.33 0.77 -7.19
N ALA A 90 -10.65 0.94 -8.32
CA ALA A 90 -9.24 1.32 -8.36
C ALA A 90 -8.98 2.63 -7.59
N LYS A 91 -9.84 3.63 -7.80
CA LYS A 91 -9.75 4.91 -7.10
C LYS A 91 -9.95 4.76 -5.59
N VAL A 92 -10.93 3.97 -5.17
CA VAL A 92 -11.19 3.70 -3.75
C VAL A 92 -10.01 2.96 -3.10
N LEU A 93 -9.49 1.92 -3.74
CA LEU A 93 -8.33 1.17 -3.25
C LEU A 93 -7.08 2.05 -3.16
N ASN A 94 -6.88 2.96 -4.11
CA ASN A 94 -5.77 3.91 -4.07
C ASN A 94 -5.91 4.88 -2.89
N VAL A 95 -7.10 5.45 -2.69
CA VAL A 95 -7.37 6.34 -1.53
C VAL A 95 -7.16 5.60 -0.21
N ILE A 96 -7.70 4.39 -0.07
CA ILE A 96 -7.51 3.57 1.14
C ILE A 96 -6.02 3.32 1.38
N SER A 97 -5.29 2.96 0.31
CA SER A 97 -3.86 2.70 0.41
C SER A 97 -3.08 3.91 0.91
N VAL A 98 -3.25 5.07 0.26
CA VAL A 98 -2.55 6.30 0.62
C VAL A 98 -2.90 6.73 2.04
N VAL A 99 -4.19 6.73 2.40
CA VAL A 99 -4.64 7.11 3.74
C VAL A 99 -4.07 6.18 4.80
N ALA A 100 -4.12 4.86 4.57
CA ALA A 100 -3.60 3.89 5.53
C ALA A 100 -2.09 4.04 5.74
N ILE A 101 -1.31 4.27 4.67
CA ILE A 101 0.13 4.50 4.78
C ILE A 101 0.42 5.80 5.54
N VAL A 102 -0.26 6.90 5.19
CA VAL A 102 -0.08 8.19 5.88
C VAL A 102 -0.43 8.07 7.36
N LEU A 103 -1.52 7.37 7.70
CA LEU A 103 -1.90 7.12 9.09
C LEU A 103 -0.89 6.24 9.82
N ALA A 104 -0.31 5.23 9.17
CA ALA A 104 0.71 4.39 9.77
C ALA A 104 1.94 5.20 10.23
N PHE A 105 2.47 6.02 9.34
CA PHE A 105 3.61 6.89 9.64
C PHE A 105 3.24 8.02 10.61
N GLY A 106 2.05 8.62 10.46
CA GLY A 106 1.55 9.66 11.36
C GLY A 106 1.35 9.14 12.78
N TYR A 107 0.78 7.94 12.95
CA TYR A 107 0.64 7.29 14.24
C TYR A 107 2.00 7.02 14.87
N GLN A 108 2.95 6.46 14.12
CA GLN A 108 4.30 6.22 14.63
C GLN A 108 5.00 7.50 15.06
N PHE A 109 4.82 8.58 14.29
CA PHE A 109 5.38 9.89 14.61
C PHE A 109 4.84 10.44 15.94
N ILE A 110 3.52 10.35 16.16
CA ILE A 110 2.88 10.80 17.41
C ILE A 110 3.39 9.99 18.61
N VAL A 111 3.43 8.66 18.49
CA VAL A 111 3.91 7.77 19.57
C VAL A 111 5.38 8.06 19.93
N ASN A 112 6.21 8.33 18.92
CA ASN A 112 7.61 8.68 19.15
C ASN A 112 7.76 10.02 19.89
N GLN A 113 6.87 11.00 19.66
CA GLN A 113 6.91 12.27 20.39
C GLN A 113 6.56 12.13 21.88
N GLU A 114 5.53 11.35 22.21
CA GLU A 114 5.17 11.10 23.62
C GLU A 114 6.33 10.49 24.40
N SER A 115 7.05 9.56 23.76
CA SER A 115 8.23 8.92 24.35
C SER A 115 9.37 9.93 24.59
N ALA A 116 9.60 10.88 23.68
CA ALA A 116 10.63 11.91 23.84
C ALA A 116 10.30 12.95 24.92
N VAL A 117 9.03 13.35 25.05
CA VAL A 117 8.58 14.32 26.07
C VAL A 117 8.72 13.75 27.48
N VAL A 118 8.38 12.48 27.68
CA VAL A 118 8.52 11.82 28.99
C VAL A 118 9.98 11.75 29.42
N LEU A 119 10.91 11.43 28.52
CA LEU A 119 12.34 11.36 28.84
C LEU A 119 12.95 12.72 29.21
N ASN A 120 12.50 13.82 28.58
CA ASN A 120 12.97 15.16 28.92
C ASN A 120 12.44 15.68 30.26
N ASN A 121 11.27 15.22 30.72
CA ASN A 121 10.69 15.64 32.00
C ASN A 121 11.23 14.88 33.23
N VAL A 122 12.10 13.88 33.03
CA VAL A 122 12.71 13.07 34.11
C VAL A 122 14.17 13.47 34.38
N ARG A 123 14.65 14.56 33.76
CA ARG A 123 15.94 15.21 34.07
C ARG A 123 15.73 16.49 34.86
#